data_AF-X1B955-F1
#
_entry.id   AF-X1B955-F1
#
_cell.length_a   1.000
_cell.length_b   1.000
_cell.length_c   1.000
_cell.angle_alpha   90.00
_cell.angle_beta   90.00
_cell.angle_gamma   90.00
#
_symmetry.space_group_name_H-M   'P 1'
#
loop_
_entity.id
_entity.type
_entity.pdbx_description
1 polymer ?
#
loop_
_entity_poly.entity_id
_entity_poly.type
_entity_poly.pdbx_seq_one_letter_code
_entity_poly.pdbx_strand_id
1 'polypeptide(L)'
;SNISVIESFVENGGGLFLCSEWGNEGNFMDDLGERFGFFRYNPGMSITDSDDGLPGSDSYIPFDGENIHNHSITLSVNRVEVYSSSGFTTIPDDGNTLVKTDGDGTASRNNTPIAAASTYGNGRVVVIGDSNILTDGDIDVDAVDNWEDSFNTGLH
;
A
#
# COMPACT_ATOMS: atom_id res chain seq x y z
N SER A 1 9.81 -8.94 -22.88
CA SER A 1 9.72 -7.47 -22.70
C SER A 1 10.62 -7.08 -21.51
N ASN A 2 10.73 -5.79 -21.16
CA ASN A 2 11.43 -5.40 -19.91
C ASN A 2 10.79 -6.05 -18.67
N ILE A 3 9.46 -6.19 -18.67
CA ILE A 3 8.70 -6.90 -17.62
C ILE A 3 9.13 -8.36 -17.49
N SER A 4 9.34 -9.08 -18.60
CA SER A 4 9.81 -10.49 -18.55
C SER A 4 11.17 -10.65 -17.89
N VAL A 5 12.06 -9.64 -17.96
CA VAL A 5 13.35 -9.68 -17.28
C VAL A 5 13.16 -9.59 -15.76
N ILE A 6 12.25 -8.75 -15.30
CA ILE A 6 11.89 -8.61 -13.88
C ILE A 6 11.22 -9.91 -13.38
N GLU A 7 10.25 -10.43 -14.14
CA GLU A 7 9.57 -11.69 -13.86
C GLU A 7 10.57 -12.84 -13.69
N SER A 8 11.48 -13.04 -14.64
CA SER A 8 12.53 -14.06 -14.53
C SER A 8 13.49 -13.80 -13.37
N PHE A 9 13.82 -12.54 -13.06
CA PHE A 9 14.67 -12.23 -11.90
C PHE A 9 14.02 -12.69 -10.59
N VAL A 10 12.74 -12.36 -10.39
CA VAL A 10 11.99 -12.78 -9.19
C VAL A 10 11.82 -14.29 -9.17
N GLU A 11 11.41 -14.91 -10.28
CA GLU A 11 11.23 -16.36 -10.38
C GLU A 11 12.48 -17.15 -9.95
N ASN A 12 13.67 -16.62 -10.24
CA ASN A 12 14.96 -17.21 -9.89
C ASN A 12 15.49 -16.83 -8.50
N GLY A 13 14.67 -16.25 -7.63
CA GLY A 13 15.02 -15.95 -6.24
C GLY A 13 15.22 -14.48 -5.90
N GLY A 14 15.02 -13.59 -6.88
CA GLY A 14 15.02 -12.14 -6.66
C GLY A 14 13.87 -11.68 -5.76
N GLY A 15 14.07 -10.54 -5.11
CA GLY A 15 13.01 -9.82 -4.39
C GLY A 15 12.52 -8.62 -5.20
N LEU A 16 11.22 -8.45 -5.32
CA LEU A 16 10.59 -7.27 -5.91
C LEU A 16 9.76 -6.55 -4.85
N PHE A 17 10.02 -5.26 -4.69
CA PHE A 17 9.13 -4.34 -3.99
C PHE A 17 8.52 -3.40 -5.02
N LEU A 18 7.19 -3.42 -5.13
CA LEU A 18 6.41 -2.68 -6.11
C LEU A 18 5.56 -1.64 -5.39
N CYS A 19 5.79 -0.37 -5.72
CA CYS A 19 4.92 0.72 -5.28
C CYS A 19 4.05 1.11 -6.46
N SER A 20 2.74 0.97 -6.29
CA SER A 20 1.76 1.58 -7.17
C SER A 20 1.50 3.01 -6.72
N GLU A 21 0.48 3.63 -7.30
CA GLU A 21 0.08 4.99 -7.01
C GLU A 21 -1.43 5.13 -7.18
N TRP A 22 -2.06 6.17 -6.62
CA TRP A 22 -3.49 6.39 -6.83
C TRP A 22 -3.83 6.77 -8.27
N GLY A 23 -5.11 6.66 -8.58
CA GLY A 23 -5.65 7.26 -9.78
C GLY A 23 -5.08 6.60 -11.04
N ASN A 24 -4.76 7.44 -12.01
CA ASN A 24 -4.19 7.02 -13.30
C ASN A 24 -2.67 6.84 -13.24
N GLU A 25 -1.99 7.37 -12.23
CA GLU A 25 -0.55 7.21 -12.08
C GLU A 25 -0.20 5.76 -11.74
N GLY A 26 -1.09 5.06 -11.03
CA GLY A 26 -0.96 3.61 -10.80
C GLY A 26 -0.99 2.76 -12.07
N ASN A 27 -1.55 3.27 -13.19
CA ASN A 27 -1.73 2.50 -14.42
C ASN A 27 -0.41 2.00 -15.01
N PHE A 28 0.69 2.72 -14.78
CA PHE A 28 2.01 2.33 -15.27
C PHE A 28 2.52 1.03 -14.63
N MET A 29 2.02 0.70 -13.43
CA MET A 29 2.44 -0.47 -12.67
C MET A 29 1.51 -1.68 -12.84
N ASP A 30 0.31 -1.50 -13.42
CA ASP A 30 -0.71 -2.56 -13.55
C ASP A 30 -0.14 -3.77 -14.33
N ASP A 31 0.45 -3.54 -15.52
CA ASP A 31 1.05 -4.60 -16.35
C ASP A 31 2.12 -5.43 -15.60
N LEU A 32 2.84 -4.82 -14.64
CA LEU A 32 3.85 -5.51 -13.84
C LEU A 32 3.22 -6.23 -12.65
N GLY A 33 2.30 -5.58 -11.92
CA GLY A 33 1.59 -6.18 -10.78
C GLY A 33 0.77 -7.40 -11.18
N GLU A 34 0.09 -7.33 -12.32
CA GLU A 34 -0.75 -8.43 -12.84
C GLU A 34 0.05 -9.68 -13.17
N ARG A 35 1.33 -9.53 -13.58
CA ARG A 35 2.24 -10.68 -13.81
C ARG A 35 2.50 -11.49 -12.55
N PHE A 36 2.48 -10.81 -11.41
CA PHE A 36 2.66 -11.41 -10.10
C PHE A 36 1.33 -11.69 -9.40
N GLY A 37 0.18 -11.55 -10.10
CA GLY A 37 -1.15 -11.86 -9.59
C GLY A 37 -1.78 -10.79 -8.70
N PHE A 38 -1.25 -9.57 -8.70
CA PHE A 38 -1.83 -8.43 -7.99
C PHE A 38 -2.63 -7.57 -8.97
N PHE A 39 -3.93 -7.42 -8.72
CA PHE A 39 -4.82 -6.62 -9.57
C PHE A 39 -5.36 -5.45 -8.77
N ARG A 40 -5.12 -4.24 -9.28
CA ARG A 40 -5.55 -3.01 -8.65
C ARG A 40 -7.04 -2.77 -8.88
N TYR A 41 -7.70 -2.18 -7.90
CA TYR A 41 -9.06 -1.74 -8.00
C TYR A 41 -9.16 -0.53 -8.93
N ASN A 42 -9.99 -0.65 -9.97
CA ASN A 42 -10.45 0.41 -10.89
C ASN A 42 -9.45 1.56 -11.16
N PRO A 43 -8.70 1.51 -12.27
CA PRO A 43 -7.82 2.59 -12.72
C PRO A 43 -8.50 3.97 -12.60
N GLY A 44 -7.89 4.89 -11.85
CA GLY A 44 -8.45 6.23 -11.64
C GLY A 44 -9.12 6.48 -10.29
N MET A 45 -9.22 5.49 -9.39
CA MET A 45 -9.78 5.68 -8.03
C MET A 45 -8.71 5.56 -6.95
N SER A 46 -8.87 6.35 -5.88
CA SER A 46 -8.13 6.22 -4.62
C SER A 46 -8.98 5.53 -3.56
N ILE A 47 -8.30 4.91 -2.60
CA ILE A 47 -8.85 4.54 -1.31
C ILE A 47 -9.03 5.84 -0.52
N THR A 48 -10.23 6.00 0.02
CA THR A 48 -10.59 7.08 0.93
C THR A 48 -11.38 6.47 2.08
N ASP A 49 -11.30 7.07 3.24
CA ASP A 49 -11.99 6.62 4.44
C ASP A 49 -12.45 7.83 5.26
N SER A 50 -13.76 7.91 5.52
CA SER A 50 -14.36 9.15 6.05
C SER A 50 -14.26 9.31 7.57
N ASP A 51 -13.91 8.26 8.31
CA ASP A 51 -13.73 8.30 9.76
C ASP A 51 -12.38 7.80 10.25
N ASP A 52 -11.67 7.00 9.44
CA ASP A 52 -10.24 6.75 9.64
C ASP A 52 -9.36 7.86 9.05
N GLY A 53 -9.87 8.66 8.11
CA GLY A 53 -9.13 9.79 7.53
C GLY A 53 -8.76 10.86 8.55
N LEU A 54 -7.58 11.47 8.38
CA LEU A 54 -7.15 12.59 9.21
C LEU A 54 -8.07 13.81 9.07
N PRO A 55 -8.15 14.70 10.10
CA PRO A 55 -9.00 15.88 10.03
C PRO A 55 -8.76 16.73 8.79
N GLY A 56 -9.79 16.85 7.94
CA GLY A 56 -9.73 17.62 6.70
C GLY A 56 -9.33 16.83 5.45
N SER A 57 -9.10 15.51 5.56
CA SER A 57 -8.79 14.65 4.42
C SER A 57 -9.27 13.21 4.60
N ASP A 58 -10.27 12.80 3.82
CA ASP A 58 -10.69 11.39 3.73
C ASP A 58 -9.65 10.53 2.99
N SER A 59 -8.64 11.13 2.34
CA SER A 59 -7.64 10.39 1.54
C SER A 59 -6.32 10.23 2.26
N TYR A 60 -6.12 10.90 3.40
CA TYR A 60 -4.93 10.73 4.22
C TYR A 60 -5.30 9.84 5.41
N ILE A 61 -4.93 8.57 5.34
CA ILE A 61 -5.40 7.52 6.25
C ILE A 61 -4.22 6.98 7.06
N PRO A 62 -4.26 7.07 8.40
CA PRO A 62 -3.33 6.41 9.30
C PRO A 62 -3.86 5.02 9.69
N PHE A 63 -3.51 4.01 8.90
CA PHE A 63 -3.87 2.63 9.24
C PHE A 63 -3.17 2.19 10.52
N ASP A 64 -3.92 1.66 11.48
CA ASP A 64 -3.38 1.10 12.71
C ASP A 64 -4.19 -0.14 13.15
N GLY A 65 -3.88 -0.69 14.32
CA GLY A 65 -4.70 -1.73 14.95
C GLY A 65 -5.08 -2.90 14.03
N GLU A 66 -6.38 -3.06 13.78
CA GLU A 66 -6.96 -4.15 12.98
C GLU A 66 -6.73 -3.99 11.46
N ASN A 67 -6.28 -2.82 10.99
CA ASN A 67 -5.89 -2.60 9.60
C ASN A 67 -4.55 -3.28 9.27
N ILE A 68 -3.68 -3.45 10.26
CA ILE A 68 -2.33 -4.01 10.10
C ILE A 68 -2.34 -5.50 10.46
N HIS A 69 -2.12 -6.33 9.45
CA HIS A 69 -2.15 -7.78 9.61
C HIS A 69 -0.82 -8.32 10.15
N ASN A 70 -0.90 -9.35 10.99
CA ASN A 70 0.28 -10.00 11.56
C ASN A 70 1.12 -10.70 10.48
N HIS A 71 2.32 -10.16 10.22
CA HIS A 71 3.30 -10.72 9.31
C HIS A 71 4.70 -10.33 9.80
N SER A 72 5.75 -11.04 9.39
CA SER A 72 7.12 -10.70 9.78
C SER A 72 7.57 -9.32 9.28
N ILE A 73 6.98 -8.83 8.19
CA ILE A 73 7.19 -7.48 7.64
C ILE A 73 6.59 -6.40 8.54
N THR A 74 5.44 -6.67 9.15
CA THR A 74 4.70 -5.72 9.99
C THR A 74 5.01 -5.90 11.48
N LEU A 75 6.05 -6.68 11.81
CA LEU A 75 6.47 -6.86 13.19
C LEU A 75 6.90 -5.52 13.78
N SER A 76 6.28 -5.15 14.90
CA SER A 76 6.51 -3.87 15.59
C SER A 76 6.09 -2.63 14.78
N VAL A 77 5.31 -2.80 13.71
CA VAL A 77 4.62 -1.70 13.04
C VAL A 77 3.31 -1.46 13.77
N ASN A 78 3.13 -0.25 14.31
CA ASN A 78 1.92 0.18 15.01
C ASN A 78 1.04 1.09 14.15
N ARG A 79 1.60 1.69 13.09
CA ARG A 79 0.93 2.65 12.23
C ARG A 79 1.55 2.68 10.83
N VAL A 80 0.71 2.85 9.81
CA VAL A 80 1.09 3.02 8.41
C VAL A 80 0.26 4.15 7.82
N GLU A 81 0.93 5.21 7.39
CA GLU A 81 0.30 6.38 6.81
C GLU A 81 0.39 6.37 5.29
N VAL A 82 -0.74 6.64 4.62
CA VAL A 82 -0.80 6.77 3.17
C VAL A 82 -1.55 8.03 2.77
N TYR A 83 -1.17 8.61 1.64
CA TYR A 83 -1.88 9.71 1.00
C TYR A 83 -2.45 9.22 -0.33
N SER A 84 -3.76 9.01 -0.37
CA SER A 84 -4.45 8.48 -1.54
C SER A 84 -3.79 7.18 -2.03
N SER A 85 -4.05 6.05 -1.38
CA SER A 85 -3.53 4.77 -1.86
C SER A 85 -4.41 4.18 -2.94
N SER A 86 -3.84 3.41 -3.86
CA SER A 86 -4.61 2.39 -4.58
C SER A 86 -4.91 1.18 -3.69
N GLY A 87 -6.01 0.48 -3.98
CA GLY A 87 -6.34 -0.80 -3.36
C GLY A 87 -6.21 -1.97 -4.35
N PHE A 88 -6.06 -3.19 -3.86
CA PHE A 88 -5.98 -4.39 -4.68
C PHE A 88 -7.27 -5.21 -4.59
N THR A 89 -7.93 -5.47 -5.72
CA THR A 89 -9.11 -6.38 -5.77
C THR A 89 -8.72 -7.84 -5.66
N THR A 90 -7.52 -8.15 -6.12
CA THR A 90 -6.99 -9.51 -6.14
C THR A 90 -5.55 -9.47 -5.69
N ILE A 91 -5.22 -10.36 -4.77
CA ILE A 91 -3.85 -10.76 -4.45
C ILE A 91 -3.71 -12.25 -4.79
N PRO A 92 -2.48 -12.77 -5.01
CA PRO A 92 -2.25 -14.18 -5.26
C PRO A 92 -2.81 -15.10 -4.16
N ASP A 93 -3.11 -16.36 -4.48
CA ASP A 93 -3.64 -17.34 -3.52
C ASP A 93 -2.68 -17.60 -2.34
N ASP A 94 -1.37 -17.49 -2.56
CA ASP A 94 -0.32 -17.56 -1.53
C ASP A 94 0.00 -16.20 -0.89
N GLY A 95 -0.70 -15.15 -1.32
CA GLY A 95 -0.54 -13.79 -0.86
C GLY A 95 -1.05 -13.59 0.57
N ASN A 96 -0.30 -12.79 1.32
CA ASN A 96 -0.65 -12.34 2.66
C ASN A 96 -0.93 -10.84 2.60
N THR A 97 -2.15 -10.43 2.94
CA THR A 97 -2.46 -9.02 3.20
C THR A 97 -1.61 -8.52 4.34
N LEU A 98 -0.98 -7.35 4.16
CA LEU A 98 -0.17 -6.68 5.18
C LEU A 98 -0.93 -5.52 5.81
N VAL A 99 -1.58 -4.70 4.97
CA VAL A 99 -2.41 -3.57 5.40
C VAL A 99 -3.68 -3.56 4.54
N LYS A 100 -4.82 -3.27 5.15
CA LYS A 100 -6.10 -3.12 4.45
C LYS A 100 -6.99 -2.05 5.10
N THR A 101 -7.93 -1.54 4.32
CA THR A 101 -9.07 -0.82 4.88
C THR A 101 -9.88 -1.71 5.82
N ASP A 102 -10.57 -1.06 6.74
CA ASP A 102 -11.36 -1.70 7.77
C ASP A 102 -12.69 -2.26 7.20
N GLY A 103 -13.58 -2.73 8.06
CA GLY A 103 -14.82 -3.39 7.67
C GLY A 103 -16.11 -2.61 7.91
N ASP A 104 -16.08 -1.38 8.41
CA ASP A 104 -17.23 -0.78 9.08
C ASP A 104 -18.22 -0.03 8.15
N GLY A 105 -17.79 0.33 6.94
CA GLY A 105 -18.66 0.93 5.91
C GLY A 105 -18.31 2.36 5.52
N THR A 106 -17.25 2.95 6.05
CA THR A 106 -16.83 4.34 5.76
C THR A 106 -15.75 4.42 4.69
N ALA A 107 -14.95 3.36 4.53
CA ALA A 107 -14.03 3.21 3.41
C ALA A 107 -14.76 3.23 2.05
N SER A 108 -14.15 3.86 1.05
CA SER A 108 -14.61 3.77 -0.35
C SER A 108 -14.64 2.31 -0.86
N ARG A 109 -13.81 1.47 -0.23
CA ARG A 109 -13.81 0.00 -0.35
C ARG A 109 -13.41 -0.65 0.97
N ASN A 110 -14.35 -1.28 1.67
CA ASN A 110 -14.06 -2.06 2.88
C ASN A 110 -13.18 -3.29 2.60
N ASN A 111 -12.42 -3.70 3.61
CA ASN A 111 -11.61 -4.91 3.64
C ASN A 111 -10.67 -5.07 2.44
N THR A 112 -10.21 -3.95 1.87
CA THR A 112 -9.44 -3.93 0.64
C THR A 112 -7.96 -3.81 0.98
N PRO A 113 -7.13 -4.79 0.56
CA PRO A 113 -5.68 -4.70 0.72
C PRO A 113 -5.13 -3.45 0.04
N ILE A 114 -4.30 -2.71 0.76
CA ILE A 114 -3.47 -1.61 0.22
C ILE A 114 -1.99 -1.98 0.24
N ALA A 115 -1.61 -3.00 1.01
CA ALA A 115 -0.30 -3.65 0.94
C ALA A 115 -0.42 -5.17 1.10
N ALA A 116 0.38 -5.92 0.35
CA ALA A 116 0.39 -7.38 0.39
C ALA A 116 1.77 -7.95 0.04
N ALA A 117 2.03 -9.19 0.46
CA ALA A 117 3.25 -9.93 0.11
C ALA A 117 2.92 -11.33 -0.39
N SER A 118 3.61 -11.81 -1.41
CA SER A 118 3.51 -13.18 -1.91
C SER A 118 4.86 -13.75 -2.31
N THR A 119 4.88 -15.01 -2.71
CA THR A 119 6.03 -15.62 -3.39
C THR A 119 5.77 -15.74 -4.89
N TYR A 120 6.84 -15.80 -5.67
CA TYR A 120 6.75 -16.08 -7.10
C TYR A 120 7.98 -16.88 -7.54
N GLY A 121 7.76 -18.13 -7.95
CA GLY A 121 8.87 -19.08 -8.13
C GLY A 121 9.67 -19.24 -6.84
N ASN A 122 10.95 -18.92 -6.88
CA ASN A 122 11.82 -18.91 -5.70
C ASN A 122 11.95 -17.51 -5.04
N GLY A 123 11.32 -16.49 -5.61
CA GLY A 123 11.42 -15.10 -5.16
C GLY A 123 10.27 -14.65 -4.28
N ARG A 124 10.30 -13.36 -3.95
CA ARG A 124 9.30 -12.68 -3.11
C ARG A 124 8.85 -11.39 -3.77
N VAL A 125 7.56 -11.11 -3.67
CA VAL A 125 6.95 -9.88 -4.16
C VAL A 125 6.24 -9.20 -3.00
N VAL A 126 6.50 -7.92 -2.78
CA VAL A 126 5.76 -7.06 -1.87
C VAL A 126 5.18 -5.92 -2.69
N VAL A 127 3.89 -5.66 -2.53
CA VAL A 127 3.19 -4.56 -3.19
C VAL A 127 2.63 -3.59 -2.15
N ILE A 128 2.68 -2.30 -2.46
CA ILE A 128 1.96 -1.25 -1.74
C ILE A 128 1.30 -0.30 -2.74
N GLY A 129 0.11 0.18 -2.41
CA GLY A 129 -0.74 0.97 -3.30
C GLY A 129 -0.36 2.45 -3.40
N ASP A 130 0.65 2.88 -2.65
CA ASP A 130 1.04 4.29 -2.52
C ASP A 130 2.57 4.39 -2.44
N SER A 131 3.15 5.29 -3.23
CA SER A 131 4.58 5.62 -3.18
C SER A 131 4.90 6.78 -2.24
N ASN A 132 3.91 7.58 -1.83
CA ASN A 132 4.10 8.70 -0.91
C ASN A 132 4.65 8.28 0.46
N ILE A 133 4.35 7.05 0.91
CA ILE A 133 4.93 6.45 2.13
C ILE A 133 6.47 6.36 2.10
N LEU A 134 7.08 6.44 0.91
CA LEU A 134 8.54 6.41 0.74
C LEU A 134 9.17 7.79 0.62
N THR A 135 8.36 8.84 0.79
CA THR A 135 8.81 10.22 0.73
C THR A 135 8.74 10.86 2.12
N ASP A 136 9.58 11.86 2.34
CA ASP A 136 9.62 12.72 3.53
C ASP A 136 8.83 14.03 3.32
N GLY A 137 7.84 14.01 2.42
CA GLY A 137 7.06 15.20 2.11
C GLY A 137 6.13 15.57 3.26
N ASP A 138 6.27 16.79 3.76
CA ASP A 138 5.34 17.48 4.67
C ASP A 138 4.02 17.78 3.94
N ILE A 139 3.13 16.77 3.84
CA ILE A 139 1.86 16.89 3.11
C ILE A 139 0.81 17.58 3.99
N ASP A 140 0.93 17.48 5.32
CA ASP A 140 0.04 18.16 6.27
C ASP A 140 0.41 19.64 6.55
N VAL A 141 1.61 20.06 6.10
CA VAL A 141 2.14 21.43 6.15
C VAL A 141 2.39 21.90 7.59
N ASP A 142 2.81 20.99 8.47
CA ASP A 142 3.16 21.28 9.86
C ASP A 142 4.64 21.69 10.06
N ALA A 143 5.43 21.69 8.98
CA ALA A 143 6.84 22.04 8.91
C ALA A 143 7.80 21.05 9.59
N VAL A 144 7.43 19.77 9.70
CA VAL A 144 8.31 18.72 10.20
C VAL A 144 8.37 17.51 9.25
N ASP A 145 9.48 17.42 8.52
CA ASP A 145 9.76 16.29 7.63
C ASP A 145 10.05 15.02 8.45
N ASN A 146 9.11 14.07 8.48
CA ASN A 146 9.31 12.72 9.01
C ASN A 146 8.57 11.68 8.14
N TRP A 147 8.54 10.41 8.54
CA TRP A 147 7.78 9.35 7.83
C TRP A 147 6.36 9.15 8.41
N GLU A 148 6.05 9.75 9.56
CA GLU A 148 4.72 9.81 10.20
C GLU A 148 4.23 11.25 10.08
N ASP A 149 3.95 11.68 8.85
CA ASP A 149 3.77 13.10 8.50
C ASP A 149 2.69 13.77 9.39
N SER A 150 1.67 13.03 9.82
CA SER A 150 0.62 13.54 10.72
C SER A 150 0.88 13.44 12.23
N PHE A 151 2.06 12.96 12.66
CA PHE A 151 2.37 12.73 14.08
C PHE A 151 3.65 13.42 14.56
N ASN A 152 3.81 14.72 14.28
CA ASN A 152 4.91 15.53 14.83
C ASN A 152 4.62 16.21 16.18
N THR A 153 3.77 15.62 17.02
CA THR A 153 3.59 16.13 18.39
C THR A 153 4.73 15.65 19.29
N GLY A 154 5.88 16.32 19.21
CA GLY A 154 7.08 15.97 19.96
C GLY A 154 6.84 15.79 21.46
N LEU A 155 6.74 14.54 21.91
CA LEU A 155 6.89 14.11 23.31
C LEU A 155 7.37 12.65 23.33
N HIS A 156 8.69 12.45 23.45
CA HIS A 156 9.29 11.27 24.06
C HIS A 156 9.45 11.49 25.56
#